data_AF-A0A961P7J1-F1
#
_entry.id   AF-A0A961P7J1-F1
#
_cell.length_a   1.000
_cell.length_b   1.000
_cell.length_c   1.000
_cell.angle_alpha   90.00
_cell.angle_beta   90.00
_cell.angle_gamma   90.00
#
_symmetry.space_group_name_H-M   'P 1'
#
loop_
_entity.id
_entity.type
_entity.pdbx_description
1 polymer ?
#
loop_
_entity_poly.entity_id
_entity_poly.type
_entity_poly.pdbx_seq_one_letter_code
_entity_poly.pdbx_strand_id
1 'polypeptide(L)' 'MEELHFNCPAYLAQRFWLMCTERRDTPGAILREFMLNEISKTDAGFEFDLKSVTGFDAWSIREGKQATRK' A
#
# COMPACT_ATOMS: atom_id res chain seq x y z
N MET A 1 -12.87 0.00 -11.78
CA MET A 1 -11.94 -0.39 -10.71
C MET A 1 -12.80 -0.95 -9.61
N GLU A 2 -12.54 -2.16 -9.14
CA GLU A 2 -13.34 -2.77 -8.08
C GLU A 2 -12.94 -2.15 -6.73
N GLU A 3 -13.89 -1.62 -5.98
CA GLU A 3 -13.63 -1.05 -4.66
C GLU A 3 -13.58 -2.17 -3.62
N LEU A 4 -12.40 -2.38 -3.03
CA LEU A 4 -12.24 -3.33 -1.93
C LEU A 4 -12.64 -2.65 -0.62
N HIS A 5 -13.71 -3.14 0.00
CA HIS A 5 -14.13 -2.70 1.33
C HIS A 5 -13.57 -3.63 2.39
N PHE A 6 -12.97 -3.05 3.43
CA PHE A 6 -12.47 -3.78 4.59
C PHE A 6 -13.34 -3.46 5.80
N ASN A 7 -13.76 -4.49 6.53
CA ASN A 7 -14.41 -4.28 7.81
C ASN A 7 -13.34 -3.88 8.84
N CYS A 8 -13.27 -2.58 9.17
CA CYS A 8 -12.30 -2.03 10.10
C CYS A 8 -13.01 -1.58 11.40
N PRO A 9 -12.80 -2.28 12.53
CA PRO A 9 -13.29 -1.83 13.83
C PRO A 9 -12.89 -0.39 14.15
N ALA A 10 -13.80 0.38 14.77
CA ALA A 10 -13.59 1.80 15.03
C ALA A 10 -12.29 2.11 15.81
N TYR A 11 -11.92 1.27 16.77
CA TYR A 11 -10.69 1.45 17.54
C TYR A 11 -9.42 1.28 16.70
N LEU A 12 -9.45 0.42 15.68
CA LEU A 12 -8.32 0.25 14.75
C LEU A 12 -8.23 1.43 13.80
N ALA A 13 -9.37 1.92 13.29
CA ALA A 13 -9.40 3.11 12.43
C ALA A 13 -8.80 4.33 13.14
N GLN A 14 -9.14 4.55 14.42
CA GLN A 14 -8.56 5.64 15.21
C GLN A 14 -7.04 5.50 15.39
N ARG A 15 -6.57 4.32 15.78
CA ARG A 15 -5.12 4.07 15.95
C ARG A 15 -4.36 4.23 14.63
N PHE A 16 -4.96 3.77 13.54
CA PHE A 16 -4.39 3.92 12.21
C PHE A 16 -4.29 5.39 11.80
N TRP A 17 -5.30 6.20 12.11
CA TRP A 17 -5.28 7.64 11.85
C TRP A 17 -4.18 8.37 12.62
N LEU A 18 -3.97 8.01 13.88
CA LEU A 18 -2.87 8.56 14.69
C LEU A 18 -1.51 8.22 14.05
N MET A 19 -1.31 6.97 13.62
CA MET A 19 -0.08 6.55 12.93
C MET A 19 0.16 7.34 11.64
N CYS A 20 -0.89 7.58 10.84
CA CYS A 20 -0.79 8.43 9.64
C CYS A 20 -0.30 9.83 9.98
N THR A 21 -0.85 10.41 11.05
CA THR A 21 -0.50 11.75 11.52
C THR A 21 0.94 11.81 12.02
N GLU A 22 1.38 10.84 12.82
CA GLU A 22 2.75 10.75 13.34
C GLU A 22 3.79 10.65 12.23
N ARG A 23 3.49 9.90 11.17
CA ARG A 23 4.38 9.71 10.01
C ARG A 23 4.26 10.80 8.96
N ARG A 24 3.28 11.70 9.07
CA ARG A 24 2.96 12.75 8.09
C ARG A 24 2.68 12.19 6.69
N ASP A 25 2.04 11.02 6.65
CA ASP A 25 1.73 10.29 5.42
C ASP A 25 0.21 10.12 5.25
N THR A 26 -0.22 9.80 4.02
CA THR A 26 -1.63 9.50 3.75
C THR A 26 -2.00 8.08 4.16
N PRO A 27 -3.27 7.82 4.55
CA PRO A 27 -3.82 6.48 4.73
C PRO A 27 -3.47 5.50 3.61
N GLY A 28 -3.60 5.95 2.36
CA GLY A 28 -3.30 5.13 1.19
C GLY A 28 -1.82 4.76 1.09
N ALA A 29 -0.92 5.71 1.36
CA ALA A 29 0.52 5.46 1.34
C ALA A 29 0.92 4.43 2.41
N ILE A 30 0.45 4.61 3.66
CA ILE A 30 0.76 3.68 4.75
C ILE A 30 0.18 2.30 4.50
N LEU A 31 -1.06 2.19 4.02
CA LEU A 31 -1.67 0.89 3.72
C LEU A 31 -0.91 0.17 2.62
N ARG A 32 -0.56 0.86 1.52
CA ARG A 32 0.22 0.25 0.43
C ARG A 32 1.59 -0.19 0.93
N GLU A 33 2.31 0.66 1.66
CA GLU A 33 3.60 0.32 2.27
C GLU A 33 3.49 -0.90 3.19
N PHE A 34 2.46 -0.95 4.04
CA PHE A 34 2.21 -2.11 4.90
C PHE A 34 1.99 -3.38 4.08
N MET A 35 1.13 -3.34 3.06
CA MET A 35 0.88 -4.49 2.19
C MET A 35 2.14 -4.96 1.46
N LEU A 36 2.92 -4.03 0.89
CA LEU A 36 4.17 -4.35 0.22
C LEU A 36 5.13 -5.07 1.18
N ASN A 37 5.30 -4.54 2.40
CA ASN A 37 6.17 -5.14 3.40
C ASN A 37 5.71 -6.54 3.83
N GLU A 38 4.40 -6.76 4.02
CA GLU A 38 3.88 -8.07 4.41
C GLU A 38 4.04 -9.12 3.31
N ILE A 39 3.87 -8.72 2.04
CA ILE A 39 4.08 -9.62 0.90
C ILE A 39 5.57 -9.90 0.71
N SER A 40 6.44 -8.88 0.75
CA SER A 40 7.90 -9.06 0.60
C SER A 40 8.51 -9.97 1.68
N LYS A 41 7.93 -10.00 2.89
CA LYS A 41 8.34 -10.95 3.95
C LYS A 41 7.99 -12.40 3.61
N THR A 42 6.92 -12.61 2.86
CA THR A 42 6.43 -13.95 2.47
C THR A 42 7.07 -14.41 1.15
N ASP A 43 7.33 -13.47 0.24
CA ASP A 43 7.89 -13.69 -1.08
C ASP A 43 8.97 -12.65 -1.39
N ALA A 44 10.23 -13.08 -1.33
CA ALA A 44 11.38 -12.22 -1.61
C ALA A 44 11.49 -11.80 -3.08
N GLY A 45 10.81 -12.50 -4.01
CA GLY A 45 10.77 -12.16 -5.44
C GLY A 45 9.75 -11.06 -5.77
N PHE A 46 8.83 -10.79 -4.85
CA PHE A 46 7.66 -9.96 -5.09
C PHE A 46 7.99 -8.55 -5.61
N GLU A 47 9.02 -7.89 -5.10
CA GLU A 47 9.37 -6.53 -5.55
C GLU A 47 9.84 -6.50 -7.01
N PHE A 48 10.53 -7.55 -7.46
CA PHE A 48 10.96 -7.70 -8.85
C PHE A 48 9.75 -7.97 -9.75
N ASP A 49 8.85 -8.84 -9.32
CA ASP A 49 7.63 -9.18 -10.05
C ASP A 49 6.66 -7.99 -10.12
N LEU A 50 6.51 -7.24 -9.03
CA LEU A 50 5.69 -6.04 -8.98
C LEU A 50 6.18 -5.01 -10.00
N LYS A 51 7.50 -4.80 -10.07
CA LYS A 51 8.09 -3.87 -11.04
C LYS A 51 7.95 -4.39 -12.47
N SER A 52 8.10 -5.68 -12.72
CA SER A 52 7.98 -6.25 -14.06
C SER A 52 6.56 -6.14 -14.61
N VAL A 53 5.54 -6.33 -13.76
CA VAL A 53 4.12 -6.26 -14.13
C VAL A 53 3.61 -4.83 -14.24
N THR A 54 3.99 -3.97 -13.30
CA THR A 54 3.42 -2.60 -13.22
C THR A 54 4.29 -1.55 -13.91
N GLY A 55 5.58 -1.82 -14.11
CA GLY A 55 6.58 -0.84 -14.53
C GLY A 55 7.01 0.14 -13.42
N PHE A 56 6.46 0.00 -12.20
CA PHE A 56 6.72 0.90 -11.08
C PHE A 56 7.46 0.18 -9.95
N ASP A 57 8.37 0.90 -9.30
CA ASP A 57 9.00 0.42 -8.07
C ASP A 57 8.08 0.55 -6.86
N ALA A 58 8.46 -0.11 -5.75
CA ALA A 58 7.71 -0.09 -4.50
C ALA A 58 7.41 1.34 -4.00
N TRP A 59 8.36 2.26 -4.18
CA TRP A 59 8.17 3.67 -3.84
C TRP A 59 7.07 4.34 -4.67
N SER A 60 7.08 4.15 -5.98
CA SER A 60 6.04 4.68 -6.86
C SER A 60 4.66 4.11 -6.56
N ILE A 61 4.58 2.81 -6.22
CA ILE A 61 3.35 2.16 -5.80
C ILE A 61 2.85 2.72 -4.46
N ARG A 62 3.74 2.95 -3.48
CA ARG A 62 3.41 3.62 -2.21
C ARG A 62 2.72 4.96 -2.45
N GLU A 63 3.30 5.79 -3.33
CA GLU A 63 2.73 7.10 -3.71
C GLU A 63 1.39 7.00 -4.48
N GLY A 64 0.99 5.79 -4.87
CA GLY A 64 -0.27 5.55 -5.57
C GLY A 64 -0.20 5.82 -7.07
N LYS A 65 1.01 5.82 -7.64
CA LYS A 65 1.15 5.80 -9.09
C LYS A 65 0.57 4.49 -9.62
N GLN A 66 -0.34 4.63 -10.56
CA GLN A 66 -0.92 3.50 -11.27
C GLN A 66 -0.49 3.59 -12.73
N ALA A 67 -0.28 2.43 -13.36
CA ALA A 67 -0.16 2.39 -14.81
C ALA A 67 -1.49 2.89 -15.38
N THR A 68 -1.45 4.01 -16.10
CA THR A 68 -2.60 4.48 -16.85
C THR A 68 -2.94 3.41 -17.88
N ARG A 69 -4.02 2.67 -17.63
CA ARG A 69 -4.55 1.72 -18.60
C ARG A 69 -4.96 2.54 -19.83
N LYS A 70 -4.16 2.46 -20.90
CA LYS A 70 -4.55 2.94 -22.24
C LYS A 70 -5.51 1.95 -22.87
#